data_AF-A0A2S8EPL6-F1
#
_entry.id   AF-A0A2S8EPL6-F1
#
_cell.length_a   1.000
_cell.length_b   1.000
_cell.length_c   1.000
_cell.angle_alpha   90.00
_cell.angle_beta   90.00
_cell.angle_gamma   90.00
#
_symmetry.space_group_name_H-M   'P 1'
#
loop_
_entity.id
_entity.type
_entity.pdbx_description
1 polymer ?
#
loop_
_entity_poly.entity_id
_entity_poly.type
_entity_poly.pdbx_seq_one_letter_code
_entity_poly.pdbx_strand_id
1 'polypeptide(L)'
;MGYVTHDLTLGDGVLTHGVGIAALEVRWIENEPYVFAGAFSDGGITRLSLASGRAEPEQEIFGTDRAGTTGLTDMAFVEVGGYDFLLAPGRHAEALALRVLRDDGSIGGLRDLDAPAPEMLRGWSQTTGFNAWGKDFLVAARWDAPGLRIFEVGADYRLDPVARLEDGPKSPLGEVSALTTLELGGARYLAAASSAGSAVTTFRLEPGGAALVDTIGAPVGVGWQGTQAMSAVEIAGTQFLVVGSTGTGTMSTLRINDHGVMFLADTALDDRTTRFDALVDLATFEHRGRSFVVAGGGDDGLSLFEIGPDGAFYHLETIAHRAGLALADVAALGAGVVDDVARIFTASDTEAGVSQFGVDMARFGELRLAGPGEDRLTGTGRDDHLQGGDGAVTLDGGGGADRLVAGDGATEMRGGAGADAFVFRPDSGSARIFDFEHGLDRLDLSAYPLLYSPDRLTITATDDGARIEAGDDVIDLHSADGRPLAPEDFDVDDFIFG
;
A
#
# COMPACT_ATOMS: atom_id res chain seq x y z
N MET A 1 7.79 -4.44 22.12
CA MET A 1 7.37 -5.60 21.31
C MET A 1 7.18 -5.12 19.88
N GLY A 2 7.31 -5.99 18.89
CA GLY A 2 6.96 -5.66 17.50
C GLY A 2 5.50 -5.25 17.36
N TYR A 3 5.18 -4.59 16.25
CA TYR A 3 3.83 -4.26 15.80
C TYR A 3 3.09 -5.48 15.23
N VAL A 4 3.79 -6.38 14.55
CA VAL A 4 3.21 -7.49 13.79
C VAL A 4 3.27 -8.78 14.58
N THR A 5 2.14 -9.47 14.65
CA THR A 5 2.01 -10.80 15.27
C THR A 5 1.55 -11.82 14.24
N HIS A 6 2.06 -13.05 14.34
CA HIS A 6 1.56 -14.17 13.52
C HIS A 6 0.38 -14.84 14.23
N ASP A 7 -0.80 -14.84 13.60
CA ASP A 7 -2.02 -15.40 14.17
C ASP A 7 -2.17 -16.89 13.86
N LEU A 8 -2.02 -17.23 12.57
CA LEU A 8 -2.15 -18.60 12.04
C LEU A 8 -1.62 -18.72 10.62
N THR A 9 -1.48 -19.97 10.18
CA THR A 9 -1.29 -20.32 8.77
C THR A 9 -2.23 -21.46 8.40
N LEU A 10 -3.06 -21.25 7.38
CA LEU A 10 -3.93 -22.27 6.78
C LEU A 10 -3.12 -22.99 5.69
N GLY A 11 -2.49 -24.11 6.05
CA GLY A 11 -1.58 -24.84 5.16
C GLY A 11 -2.24 -25.84 4.21
N ASP A 12 -1.39 -26.60 3.51
CA ASP A 12 -1.75 -27.68 2.58
C ASP A 12 -2.60 -28.75 3.30
N GLY A 13 -3.87 -28.86 2.92
CA GLY A 13 -4.85 -29.76 3.55
C GLY A 13 -5.93 -29.07 4.39
N VAL A 14 -5.82 -27.76 4.61
CA VAL A 14 -6.94 -26.92 5.08
C VAL A 14 -7.65 -26.26 3.91
N LEU A 15 -6.89 -25.76 2.94
CA LEU A 15 -7.40 -25.12 1.73
C LEU A 15 -7.30 -26.09 0.55
N THR A 16 -8.42 -26.34 -0.12
CA THR A 16 -8.47 -27.11 -1.37
C THR A 16 -7.70 -26.40 -2.48
N HIS A 17 -7.78 -25.07 -2.52
CA HIS A 17 -7.13 -24.20 -3.52
C HIS A 17 -5.91 -23.48 -2.94
N GLY A 18 -5.14 -24.15 -2.07
CA GLY A 18 -4.03 -23.55 -1.32
C GLY A 18 -2.73 -23.33 -2.11
N VAL A 19 -2.58 -23.91 -3.30
CA VAL A 19 -1.34 -23.85 -4.09
C VAL A 19 -1.44 -22.76 -5.16
N GLY A 20 -0.41 -21.91 -5.27
CA GLY A 20 -0.35 -20.88 -6.31
C GLY A 20 -1.47 -19.85 -6.21
N ILE A 21 -1.73 -19.35 -4.99
CA ILE A 21 -2.66 -18.25 -4.77
C ILE A 21 -2.04 -16.98 -5.33
N ALA A 22 -2.76 -16.32 -6.24
CA ALA A 22 -2.29 -15.15 -6.97
C ALA A 22 -3.11 -13.89 -6.72
N ALA A 23 -4.19 -13.98 -5.94
CA ALA A 23 -4.98 -12.84 -5.53
C ALA A 23 -5.55 -13.06 -4.12
N LEU A 24 -5.41 -12.06 -3.25
CA LEU A 24 -5.96 -12.04 -1.91
C LEU A 24 -6.70 -10.72 -1.68
N GLU A 25 -7.98 -10.80 -1.34
CA GLU A 25 -8.83 -9.61 -1.17
C GLU A 25 -9.57 -9.68 0.15
N VAL A 26 -9.42 -8.65 0.98
CA VAL A 26 -10.16 -8.50 2.25
C VAL A 26 -11.35 -7.56 2.02
N ARG A 27 -12.57 -8.02 2.33
CA ARG A 27 -13.79 -7.26 2.05
C ARG A 27 -14.77 -7.34 3.20
N TRP A 28 -15.41 -6.21 3.49
CA TRP A 28 -16.60 -6.15 4.33
C TRP A 28 -17.84 -6.30 3.44
N ILE A 29 -18.71 -7.25 3.76
CA ILE A 29 -19.99 -7.48 3.06
C ILE A 29 -21.08 -7.52 4.13
N GLU A 30 -22.06 -6.61 4.06
CA GLU A 30 -23.13 -6.46 5.05
C GLU A 30 -22.64 -6.39 6.52
N ASN A 31 -21.50 -5.73 6.73
CA ASN A 31 -20.80 -5.61 8.03
C ASN A 31 -20.16 -6.91 8.56
N GLU A 32 -19.94 -7.91 7.71
CA GLU A 32 -19.15 -9.09 8.04
C GLU A 32 -17.85 -9.10 7.21
N PRO A 33 -16.68 -9.35 7.83
CA PRO A 33 -15.40 -9.36 7.13
C PRO A 33 -15.09 -10.75 6.55
N TYR A 34 -14.64 -10.77 5.29
CA TYR A 34 -14.24 -11.96 4.56
C TYR A 34 -12.88 -11.77 3.88
N VAL A 35 -12.19 -12.89 3.62
CA VAL A 35 -11.05 -12.94 2.70
C VAL A 35 -11.43 -13.82 1.52
N PHE A 36 -11.10 -13.37 0.33
CA PHE A 36 -11.20 -14.14 -0.89
C PHE A 36 -9.79 -14.45 -1.39
N ALA A 37 -9.51 -15.73 -1.63
CA ALA A 37 -8.25 -16.22 -2.15
C ALA A 37 -8.48 -16.88 -3.51
N GLY A 38 -7.83 -16.36 -4.55
CA GLY A 38 -7.91 -16.86 -5.92
C GLY A 38 -6.64 -17.62 -6.31
N ALA A 39 -6.78 -18.85 -6.76
CA ALA A 39 -5.66 -19.70 -7.16
C ALA A 39 -5.40 -19.63 -8.67
N PHE A 40 -4.19 -19.25 -9.05
CA PHE A 40 -3.71 -19.32 -10.43
C PHE A 40 -3.65 -20.77 -10.93
N SER A 41 -3.23 -21.69 -10.05
CA SER A 41 -2.90 -23.09 -10.38
C SER A 41 -4.08 -23.90 -10.93
N ASP A 42 -5.27 -23.70 -10.38
CA ASP A 42 -6.49 -24.44 -10.75
C ASP A 42 -7.71 -23.56 -11.03
N GLY A 43 -7.58 -22.24 -10.88
CA GLY A 43 -8.67 -21.27 -11.05
C GLY A 43 -9.75 -21.33 -9.97
N GLY A 44 -9.47 -21.99 -8.85
CA GLY A 44 -10.34 -22.07 -7.69
C GLY A 44 -10.38 -20.78 -6.89
N ILE A 45 -11.45 -20.59 -6.14
CA ILE A 45 -11.63 -19.46 -5.23
C ILE A 45 -12.06 -20.00 -3.88
N THR A 46 -11.35 -19.62 -2.83
CA THR A 46 -11.71 -19.91 -1.44
C THR A 46 -12.16 -18.63 -0.75
N ARG A 47 -13.32 -18.69 -0.10
CA ARG A 47 -13.82 -17.65 0.81
C ARG A 47 -13.56 -18.08 2.25
N LEU A 48 -12.88 -17.22 2.99
CA LEU A 48 -12.61 -17.35 4.41
C LEU A 48 -13.46 -16.32 5.16
N SER A 49 -14.10 -16.71 6.26
CA SER A 49 -14.70 -15.76 7.20
C SER A 49 -13.65 -15.24 8.17
N LEU A 50 -13.78 -13.96 8.56
CA LEU A 50 -13.00 -13.32 9.61
C LEU A 50 -13.86 -12.91 10.80
N ALA A 51 -15.09 -13.39 10.92
CA ALA A 51 -16.00 -13.02 12.00
C ALA A 51 -15.46 -13.37 13.41
N SER A 52 -14.59 -14.38 13.53
CA SER A 52 -13.91 -14.73 14.79
C SER A 52 -12.60 -13.97 15.02
N GLY A 53 -12.21 -13.10 14.08
CA GLY A 53 -10.88 -12.48 13.99
C GLY A 53 -9.80 -13.44 13.46
N ARG A 54 -10.10 -14.72 13.25
CA ARG A 54 -9.19 -15.70 12.63
C ARG A 54 -9.82 -16.20 11.34
N ALA A 55 -9.00 -16.35 10.30
CA ALA A 55 -9.46 -16.87 9.02
C ALA A 55 -9.92 -18.32 9.13
N GLU A 56 -11.17 -18.55 8.73
CA GLU A 56 -11.81 -19.87 8.73
C GLU A 56 -12.41 -20.15 7.34
N PRO A 57 -12.03 -21.24 6.65
CA PRO A 57 -12.62 -21.57 5.36
C PRO A 57 -14.10 -21.87 5.48
N GLU A 58 -14.91 -21.17 4.69
CA GLU A 58 -16.37 -21.36 4.67
C GLU A 58 -16.89 -21.87 3.33
N GLN A 59 -16.24 -21.47 2.24
CA GLN A 59 -16.68 -21.86 0.91
C GLN A 59 -15.51 -22.00 -0.04
N GLU A 60 -15.51 -23.09 -0.81
CA GLU A 60 -14.50 -23.34 -1.83
C GLU A 60 -15.20 -23.63 -3.15
N ILE A 61 -14.76 -22.94 -4.20
CA ILE A 61 -15.37 -22.96 -5.52
C ILE A 61 -14.32 -23.36 -6.55
N PHE A 62 -14.57 -24.45 -7.24
CA PHE A 62 -13.70 -24.91 -8.32
C PHE A 62 -13.75 -23.99 -9.53
N GLY A 63 -12.59 -23.82 -10.17
CA GLY A 63 -12.48 -23.28 -11.51
C GLY A 63 -13.23 -24.14 -12.52
N THR A 64 -13.80 -23.49 -13.54
CA THR A 64 -14.41 -24.18 -14.68
C THR A 64 -14.13 -23.38 -15.94
N ASP A 65 -14.14 -24.04 -17.10
CA ASP A 65 -13.96 -23.37 -18.40
C ASP A 65 -14.97 -22.23 -18.64
N ARG A 66 -16.13 -22.29 -17.97
CA ARG A 66 -17.18 -21.28 -18.06
C ARG A 66 -17.04 -20.14 -17.04
N ALA A 67 -16.32 -20.36 -15.94
CA ALA A 67 -16.15 -19.36 -14.89
C ALA A 67 -15.16 -18.26 -15.31
N GLY A 68 -14.29 -18.57 -16.26
CA GLY A 68 -13.27 -17.64 -16.73
C GLY A 68 -12.08 -17.46 -15.79
N THR A 69 -11.88 -18.40 -14.85
CA THR A 69 -10.85 -18.33 -13.80
C THR A 69 -9.59 -19.12 -14.13
N THR A 70 -9.48 -19.76 -15.30
CA THR A 70 -8.29 -20.57 -15.65
C THR A 70 -7.05 -19.68 -15.73
N GLY A 71 -6.09 -19.89 -14.83
CA GLY A 71 -4.95 -18.99 -14.66
C GLY A 71 -5.36 -17.64 -14.08
N LEU A 72 -6.16 -17.66 -13.01
CA LEU A 72 -6.65 -16.48 -12.28
C LEU A 72 -5.48 -15.59 -11.86
N THR A 73 -5.52 -14.32 -12.23
CA THR A 73 -4.47 -13.34 -11.89
C THR A 73 -4.99 -12.11 -11.16
N ASP A 74 -6.31 -11.96 -11.05
CA ASP A 74 -6.94 -10.79 -10.47
C ASP A 74 -8.34 -11.13 -9.94
N MET A 75 -8.86 -10.31 -9.03
CA MET A 75 -10.22 -10.37 -8.50
C MET A 75 -10.78 -8.97 -8.31
N ALA A 76 -11.80 -8.63 -9.09
CA ALA A 76 -12.56 -7.40 -8.91
C ALA A 76 -13.96 -7.70 -8.37
N PHE A 77 -14.40 -6.84 -7.47
CA PHE A 77 -15.77 -6.82 -6.95
C PHE A 77 -16.51 -5.66 -7.59
N VAL A 78 -17.55 -5.97 -8.34
CA VAL A 78 -18.22 -5.02 -9.24
C VAL A 78 -19.73 -5.03 -9.01
N GLU A 79 -20.34 -3.86 -9.08
CA GLU A 79 -21.79 -3.72 -9.08
C GLU A 79 -22.30 -3.64 -10.53
N VAL A 80 -23.24 -4.51 -10.89
CA VAL A 80 -23.91 -4.48 -12.20
C VAL A 80 -25.43 -4.58 -12.01
N GLY A 81 -26.15 -3.56 -12.46
CA GLY A 81 -27.60 -3.47 -12.33
C GLY A 81 -28.08 -3.44 -10.87
N GLY A 82 -27.27 -2.92 -9.95
CA GLY A 82 -27.57 -2.88 -8.51
C GLY A 82 -27.36 -4.21 -7.78
N TYR A 83 -26.62 -5.14 -8.37
CA TYR A 83 -26.24 -6.41 -7.73
C TYR A 83 -24.73 -6.54 -7.70
N ASP A 84 -24.20 -7.11 -6.61
CA ASP A 84 -22.78 -7.35 -6.45
C ASP A 84 -22.33 -8.64 -7.12
N PHE A 85 -21.16 -8.57 -7.73
CA PHE A 85 -20.51 -9.69 -8.40
C PHE A 85 -19.02 -9.74 -8.08
N LEU A 86 -18.52 -10.97 -8.04
CA LEU A 86 -17.09 -11.26 -8.11
C LEU A 86 -16.72 -11.59 -9.56
N LEU A 87 -15.80 -10.82 -10.11
CA LEU A 87 -15.18 -11.02 -11.41
C LEU A 87 -13.71 -11.42 -11.19
N ALA A 88 -13.35 -12.66 -11.53
CA ALA A 88 -12.02 -13.20 -11.30
C ALA A 88 -11.43 -13.69 -12.63
N PRO A 89 -10.86 -12.78 -13.45
CA PRO A 89 -10.37 -13.14 -14.76
C PRO A 89 -9.12 -14.02 -14.67
N GLY A 90 -9.07 -15.01 -15.56
CA GLY A 90 -7.92 -15.87 -15.77
C GLY A 90 -7.29 -15.64 -17.12
N ARG A 91 -5.96 -15.54 -17.15
CA ARG A 91 -5.21 -15.30 -18.39
C ARG A 91 -5.36 -16.45 -19.40
N HIS A 92 -5.67 -17.66 -18.96
CA HIS A 92 -5.88 -18.81 -19.85
C HIS A 92 -7.36 -19.10 -20.13
N ALA A 93 -8.26 -18.17 -19.76
CA ALA A 93 -9.69 -18.32 -19.97
C ALA A 93 -10.11 -18.02 -21.41
N GLU A 94 -11.00 -18.87 -21.92
CA GLU A 94 -11.62 -18.74 -23.25
C GLU A 94 -13.03 -18.13 -23.20
N ALA A 95 -13.56 -17.92 -22.00
CA ALA A 95 -14.84 -17.29 -21.68
C ALA A 95 -14.73 -16.54 -20.35
N LEU A 96 -15.66 -15.64 -20.07
CA LEU A 96 -15.69 -14.86 -18.83
C LEU A 96 -17.11 -14.80 -18.27
N ALA A 97 -17.22 -14.85 -16.94
CA ALA A 97 -18.49 -14.79 -16.26
C ALA A 97 -18.35 -14.04 -14.93
N LEU A 98 -19.45 -13.42 -14.51
CA LEU A 98 -19.60 -12.84 -13.18
C LEU A 98 -20.12 -13.91 -12.22
N ARG A 99 -19.53 -14.02 -11.04
CA ARG A 99 -20.10 -14.81 -9.94
C ARG A 99 -20.99 -13.92 -9.11
N VAL A 100 -22.26 -14.32 -8.93
CA VAL A 100 -23.18 -13.60 -8.04
C VAL A 100 -22.55 -13.57 -6.64
N LEU A 101 -22.36 -12.39 -6.08
CA LEU A 101 -22.02 -12.23 -4.67
C LEU A 101 -23.32 -11.96 -3.92
N ARG A 102 -23.62 -12.78 -2.91
CA ARG A 102 -24.82 -12.60 -2.10
C ARG A 102 -24.52 -11.70 -0.90
N ASP A 103 -25.58 -11.17 -0.31
CA ASP A 103 -25.55 -10.32 0.89
C ASP A 103 -24.84 -11.00 2.09
N ASP A 104 -24.86 -12.33 2.18
CA ASP A 104 -24.12 -13.11 3.18
C ASP A 104 -22.64 -13.37 2.79
N GLY A 105 -22.15 -12.65 1.78
CA GLY A 105 -20.86 -12.81 1.14
C GLY A 105 -20.67 -14.10 0.35
N SER A 106 -21.69 -14.97 0.22
CA SER A 106 -21.49 -16.29 -0.39
C SER A 106 -21.39 -16.16 -1.91
N ILE A 107 -20.44 -16.91 -2.47
CA ILE A 107 -20.20 -16.97 -3.90
C ILE A 107 -21.29 -17.85 -4.53
N GLY A 108 -22.05 -17.26 -5.44
CA GLY A 108 -23.21 -17.86 -6.08
C GLY A 108 -22.95 -18.42 -7.46
N GLY A 109 -24.04 -18.57 -8.21
CA GLY A 109 -24.00 -19.04 -9.58
C GLY A 109 -23.35 -18.03 -10.53
N LEU A 110 -23.13 -18.48 -11.76
CA LEU A 110 -22.54 -17.66 -12.81
C LEU A 110 -23.61 -16.85 -13.56
N ARG A 111 -23.24 -15.62 -13.95
CA ARG A 111 -23.85 -14.84 -15.02
C ARG A 111 -22.83 -14.74 -16.14
N ASP A 112 -23.11 -15.40 -17.25
CA ASP A 112 -22.19 -15.41 -18.39
C ASP A 112 -22.19 -14.02 -19.02
N LEU A 113 -21.00 -13.50 -19.32
CA LEU A 113 -20.87 -12.27 -20.09
C LEU A 113 -20.95 -12.61 -21.58
N ASP A 114 -21.63 -11.76 -22.34
CA ASP A 114 -21.64 -11.83 -23.81
C ASP A 114 -20.92 -10.62 -24.40
N ALA A 115 -20.40 -10.75 -25.61
CA ALA A 115 -19.77 -9.65 -26.33
C ALA A 115 -20.05 -9.78 -27.82
N PRO A 116 -20.05 -8.68 -28.60
CA PRO A 116 -20.25 -8.77 -30.06
C PRO A 116 -19.24 -9.66 -30.77
N ALA A 117 -18.06 -9.88 -30.19
CA ALA A 117 -17.09 -10.85 -30.67
C ALA A 117 -16.49 -11.66 -29.49
N PRO A 118 -16.53 -13.01 -29.50
CA PRO A 118 -16.13 -13.83 -28.36
C PRO A 118 -14.68 -13.66 -27.90
N GLU A 119 -13.77 -13.33 -28.82
CA GLU A 119 -12.36 -13.09 -28.51
C GLU A 119 -12.14 -11.91 -27.55
N MET A 120 -13.13 -11.01 -27.41
CA MET A 120 -13.07 -9.87 -26.50
C MET A 120 -13.10 -10.29 -25.03
N LEU A 121 -13.62 -11.49 -24.72
CA LEU A 121 -13.75 -12.03 -23.36
C LEU A 121 -12.58 -12.94 -22.96
N ARG A 122 -11.58 -13.11 -23.83
CA ARG A 122 -10.47 -14.05 -23.63
C ARG A 122 -9.26 -13.37 -23.03
N GLY A 123 -8.55 -14.11 -22.18
CA GLY A 123 -7.22 -13.73 -21.69
C GLY A 123 -7.19 -12.40 -20.95
N TRP A 124 -8.24 -12.08 -20.18
CA TRP A 124 -8.18 -10.93 -19.27
C TRP A 124 -7.18 -11.22 -18.16
N SER A 125 -6.36 -10.22 -17.80
CA SER A 125 -5.33 -10.35 -16.77
C SER A 125 -5.55 -9.43 -15.58
N GLN A 126 -6.06 -8.22 -15.84
CA GLN A 126 -6.37 -7.21 -14.84
C GLN A 126 -7.70 -6.57 -15.21
N THR A 127 -8.54 -6.30 -14.22
CA THR A 127 -9.86 -5.72 -14.42
C THR A 127 -10.28 -4.81 -13.28
N THR A 128 -11.11 -3.84 -13.60
CA THR A 128 -11.76 -3.00 -12.60
C THR A 128 -13.14 -2.58 -13.13
N GLY A 129 -14.05 -2.25 -12.22
CA GLY A 129 -15.40 -1.80 -12.56
C GLY A 129 -15.70 -0.44 -11.96
N PHE A 130 -16.62 0.29 -12.59
CA PHE A 130 -17.13 1.54 -12.03
C PHE A 130 -18.56 1.83 -12.52
N ASN A 131 -19.33 2.51 -11.68
CA ASN A 131 -20.67 3.00 -12.04
C ASN A 131 -20.60 4.51 -12.28
N ALA A 132 -21.01 4.98 -13.45
CA ALA A 132 -20.99 6.39 -13.80
C ALA A 132 -22.11 6.72 -14.78
N TRP A 133 -22.64 7.94 -14.72
CA TRP A 133 -23.67 8.41 -15.66
C TRP A 133 -24.90 7.49 -15.75
N GLY A 134 -25.23 6.79 -14.65
CA GLY A 134 -26.34 5.84 -14.60
C GLY A 134 -26.11 4.54 -15.36
N LYS A 135 -24.85 4.16 -15.58
CA LYS A 135 -24.41 2.97 -16.31
C LYS A 135 -23.28 2.26 -15.57
N ASP A 136 -23.12 0.98 -15.88
CA ASP A 136 -22.09 0.12 -15.32
C ASP A 136 -21.01 -0.12 -16.37
N PHE A 137 -19.75 -0.06 -15.95
CA PHE A 137 -18.61 -0.22 -16.84
C PHE A 137 -17.61 -1.22 -16.28
N LEU A 138 -16.96 -1.94 -17.20
CA LEU A 138 -15.79 -2.76 -16.92
C LEU A 138 -14.61 -2.28 -17.75
N VAL A 139 -13.44 -2.26 -17.13
CA VAL A 139 -12.15 -2.04 -17.79
C VAL A 139 -11.37 -3.34 -17.71
N ALA A 140 -10.71 -3.70 -18.80
CA ALA A 140 -9.91 -4.91 -18.87
C ALA A 140 -8.58 -4.70 -19.60
N ALA A 141 -7.53 -5.24 -19.01
CA ALA A 141 -6.28 -5.54 -19.69
C ALA A 141 -6.23 -7.01 -20.12
N ARG A 142 -5.33 -7.31 -21.06
CA ARG A 142 -5.07 -8.68 -21.50
C ARG A 142 -3.62 -9.06 -21.25
N TRP A 143 -3.38 -10.34 -20.98
CA TRP A 143 -2.02 -10.85 -20.82
C TRP A 143 -1.25 -10.96 -22.15
N ASP A 144 -1.96 -11.16 -23.26
CA ASP A 144 -1.38 -11.45 -24.58
C ASP A 144 -1.37 -10.25 -25.53
N ALA A 145 -1.89 -9.11 -25.08
CA ALA A 145 -2.00 -7.92 -25.91
C ALA A 145 -1.90 -6.65 -25.05
N PRO A 146 -1.13 -5.64 -25.50
CA PRO A 146 -1.06 -4.37 -24.80
C PRO A 146 -2.33 -3.55 -24.98
N GLY A 147 -2.51 -2.57 -24.09
CA GLY A 147 -3.65 -1.65 -24.08
C GLY A 147 -4.78 -2.09 -23.14
N LEU A 148 -5.80 -1.23 -23.04
CA LEU A 148 -7.00 -1.45 -22.23
C LEU A 148 -8.25 -1.40 -23.09
N ARG A 149 -9.29 -2.10 -22.65
CA ARG A 149 -10.64 -2.02 -23.22
C ARG A 149 -11.62 -1.56 -22.17
N ILE A 150 -12.51 -0.66 -22.55
CA ILE A 150 -13.62 -0.19 -21.72
C ILE A 150 -14.91 -0.69 -22.33
N PHE A 151 -15.75 -1.31 -21.51
CA PHE A 151 -17.05 -1.84 -21.88
C PHE A 151 -18.13 -1.19 -21.03
N GLU A 152 -19.26 -0.87 -21.63
CA GLU A 152 -20.53 -0.68 -20.93
C GLU A 152 -21.16 -2.06 -20.72
N VAL A 153 -21.69 -2.32 -19.53
CA VAL A 153 -22.38 -3.57 -19.21
C VAL A 153 -23.89 -3.34 -19.32
N GLY A 154 -24.51 -4.04 -20.28
CA GLY A 154 -25.96 -4.05 -20.42
C GLY A 154 -26.66 -4.82 -19.30
N ALA A 155 -27.94 -4.54 -19.08
CA ALA A 155 -28.76 -5.25 -18.08
C ALA A 155 -28.92 -6.76 -18.37
N ASP A 156 -28.63 -7.19 -19.59
CA ASP A 156 -28.56 -8.59 -20.04
C ASP A 156 -27.14 -9.18 -19.94
N TYR A 157 -26.21 -8.47 -19.27
CA TYR A 157 -24.80 -8.84 -19.10
C TYR A 157 -23.99 -8.87 -20.40
N ARG A 158 -24.50 -8.22 -21.44
CA ARG A 158 -23.77 -8.01 -22.68
C ARG A 158 -22.77 -6.84 -22.50
N LEU A 159 -21.52 -7.07 -22.86
CA LEU A 159 -20.46 -6.06 -22.91
C LEU A 159 -20.49 -5.36 -24.26
N ASP A 160 -20.86 -4.08 -24.25
CA ASP A 160 -20.78 -3.22 -25.42
C ASP A 160 -19.47 -2.40 -25.36
N PRO A 161 -18.56 -2.56 -26.35
CA PRO A 161 -17.28 -1.86 -26.35
C PRO A 161 -17.48 -0.34 -26.47
N VAL A 162 -16.88 0.41 -25.55
CA VAL A 162 -16.93 1.88 -25.51
C VAL A 162 -15.65 2.46 -26.09
N ALA A 163 -14.49 2.01 -25.61
CA ALA A 163 -13.20 2.52 -26.03
C ALA A 163 -12.10 1.46 -25.94
N ARG A 164 -11.02 1.71 -26.68
CA ARG A 164 -9.75 1.00 -26.58
C ARG A 164 -8.66 2.03 -26.34
N LEU A 165 -7.90 1.86 -25.27
CA LEU A 165 -6.74 2.69 -24.94
C LEU A 165 -5.50 1.95 -25.43
N GLU A 166 -4.78 2.54 -26.37
CA GLU A 166 -3.61 1.92 -26.97
C GLU A 166 -2.36 2.17 -26.14
N ASP A 167 -1.48 1.17 -26.11
CA ASP A 167 -0.12 1.34 -25.62
C ASP A 167 0.67 2.30 -26.52
N GLY A 168 1.51 3.12 -25.89
CA GLY A 168 2.39 4.02 -26.61
C GLY A 168 3.33 4.80 -25.69
N PRO A 169 4.25 5.60 -26.27
CA PRO A 169 5.30 6.27 -25.49
C PRO A 169 4.80 7.25 -24.42
N LYS A 170 3.56 7.73 -24.54
CA LYS A 170 2.92 8.66 -23.59
C LYS A 170 1.87 8.00 -22.70
N SER A 171 1.52 6.75 -22.99
CA SER A 171 0.51 5.97 -22.28
C SER A 171 0.97 4.52 -22.27
N PRO A 172 2.06 4.19 -21.54
CA PRO A 172 2.52 2.81 -21.46
C PRO A 172 1.42 1.92 -20.88
N LEU A 173 1.00 0.95 -21.68
CA LEU A 173 -0.04 -0.02 -21.35
C LEU A 173 0.38 -1.43 -21.82
N GLY A 174 1.69 -1.67 -21.93
CA GLY A 174 2.24 -3.01 -22.12
C GLY A 174 2.22 -3.78 -20.80
N GLU A 175 1.74 -5.02 -20.82
CA GLU A 175 1.68 -5.88 -19.61
C GLU A 175 1.13 -5.13 -18.40
N VAL A 176 -0.12 -4.66 -18.50
CA VAL A 176 -0.78 -3.95 -17.39
C VAL A 176 -0.86 -4.90 -16.20
N SER A 177 -0.29 -4.44 -15.08
CA SER A 177 -0.06 -5.23 -13.86
C SER A 177 -1.03 -4.89 -12.75
N ALA A 178 -1.57 -3.67 -12.71
CA ALA A 178 -2.60 -3.27 -11.77
C ALA A 178 -3.52 -2.18 -12.35
N LEU A 179 -4.79 -2.19 -11.95
CA LEU A 179 -5.81 -1.22 -12.35
C LEU A 179 -6.59 -0.76 -11.13
N THR A 180 -6.83 0.54 -11.02
CA THR A 180 -7.77 1.07 -10.01
C THR A 180 -8.54 2.26 -10.55
N THR A 181 -9.74 2.49 -10.01
CA THR A 181 -10.53 3.68 -10.30
C THR A 181 -10.54 4.61 -9.10
N LEU A 182 -10.50 5.92 -9.37
CA LEU A 182 -10.40 6.97 -8.36
C LEU A 182 -11.52 7.98 -8.59
N GLU A 183 -11.98 8.62 -7.52
CA GLU A 183 -12.89 9.78 -7.60
C GLU A 183 -12.15 11.02 -7.08
N LEU A 184 -11.87 11.97 -7.98
CA LEU A 184 -11.04 13.16 -7.72
C LEU A 184 -11.78 14.39 -8.23
N GLY A 185 -11.93 15.42 -7.39
CA GLY A 185 -12.61 16.66 -7.78
C GLY A 185 -14.03 16.47 -8.35
N GLY A 186 -14.73 15.39 -7.97
CA GLY A 186 -16.05 15.03 -8.50
C GLY A 186 -16.05 14.40 -9.90
N ALA A 187 -14.89 14.01 -10.42
CA ALA A 187 -14.74 13.24 -11.66
C ALA A 187 -14.10 11.88 -11.38
N ARG A 188 -14.37 10.88 -12.24
CA ARG A 188 -13.74 9.58 -12.14
C ARG A 188 -12.48 9.49 -13.00
N TYR A 189 -11.49 8.81 -12.47
CA TYR A 189 -10.21 8.54 -13.11
C TYR A 189 -9.92 7.03 -13.08
N LEU A 190 -9.12 6.59 -14.04
CA LEU A 190 -8.54 5.27 -14.11
C LEU A 190 -7.03 5.43 -13.98
N ALA A 191 -6.42 4.73 -13.04
CA ALA A 191 -4.97 4.58 -12.96
C ALA A 191 -4.59 3.17 -13.42
N ALA A 192 -3.55 3.07 -14.24
CA ALA A 192 -3.03 1.81 -14.75
C ALA A 192 -1.52 1.74 -14.55
N ALA A 193 -1.07 0.68 -13.88
CA ALA A 193 0.34 0.32 -13.78
C ALA A 193 0.72 -0.60 -14.95
N SER A 194 1.90 -0.38 -15.53
CA SER A 194 2.43 -1.16 -16.65
C SER A 194 3.82 -1.69 -16.28
N SER A 195 3.96 -3.01 -16.22
CA SER A 195 5.25 -3.63 -15.90
C SER A 195 6.25 -3.42 -17.04
N ALA A 196 5.85 -3.73 -18.28
CA ALA A 196 6.70 -3.54 -19.46
C ALA A 196 7.04 -2.06 -19.71
N GLY A 197 6.11 -1.14 -19.40
CA GLY A 197 6.30 0.30 -19.50
C GLY A 197 7.06 0.92 -18.33
N SER A 198 7.16 0.20 -17.20
CA SER A 198 7.72 0.71 -15.93
C SER A 198 7.14 2.07 -15.55
N ALA A 199 5.80 2.16 -15.60
CA ALA A 199 5.09 3.41 -15.43
C ALA A 199 3.68 3.22 -14.86
N VAL A 200 3.15 4.30 -14.30
CA VAL A 200 1.74 4.49 -13.99
C VAL A 200 1.17 5.57 -14.91
N THR A 201 0.01 5.32 -15.49
CA THR A 201 -0.72 6.26 -16.35
C THR A 201 -2.12 6.52 -15.81
N THR A 202 -2.50 7.80 -15.74
CA THR A 202 -3.86 8.21 -15.35
C THR A 202 -4.66 8.66 -16.56
N PHE A 203 -5.93 8.26 -16.57
CA PHE A 203 -6.92 8.68 -17.55
C PHE A 203 -8.14 9.25 -16.84
N ARG A 204 -8.68 10.35 -17.36
CA ARG A 204 -10.00 10.86 -16.95
C ARG A 204 -11.08 10.08 -17.69
N LEU A 205 -11.98 9.46 -16.94
CA LEU A 205 -13.08 8.68 -17.52
C LEU A 205 -14.19 9.60 -18.02
N GLU A 206 -14.73 9.29 -19.19
CA GLU A 206 -15.78 10.04 -19.87
C GLU A 206 -16.86 9.08 -20.41
N PRO A 207 -18.11 9.53 -20.67
CA PRO A 207 -19.18 8.63 -21.12
C PRO A 207 -18.85 7.83 -22.39
N GLY A 208 -17.95 8.33 -23.24
CA GLY A 208 -17.55 7.70 -24.50
C GLY A 208 -16.13 7.12 -24.50
N GLY A 209 -15.43 7.07 -23.35
CA GLY A 209 -14.08 6.54 -23.28
C GLY A 209 -13.25 7.10 -22.14
N ALA A 210 -11.97 7.35 -22.39
CA ALA A 210 -11.09 7.96 -21.42
C ALA A 210 -10.05 8.86 -22.11
N ALA A 211 -9.70 9.97 -21.46
CA ALA A 211 -8.69 10.90 -21.92
C ALA A 211 -7.41 10.76 -21.07
N LEU A 212 -6.25 10.61 -21.72
CA LEU A 212 -4.95 10.60 -21.03
C LEU A 212 -4.76 11.90 -20.24
N VAL A 213 -4.37 11.77 -18.98
CA VAL A 213 -4.10 12.89 -18.07
C VAL A 213 -2.61 13.02 -17.82
N ASP A 214 -2.00 11.97 -17.25
CA ASP A 214 -0.60 12.01 -16.83
C ASP A 214 0.08 10.64 -16.90
N THR A 215 1.40 10.62 -16.87
CA THR A 215 2.22 9.40 -16.78
C THR A 215 3.49 9.68 -15.99
N ILE A 216 3.72 8.88 -14.95
CA ILE A 216 4.95 8.87 -14.17
C ILE A 216 5.61 7.50 -14.29
N GLY A 217 6.93 7.47 -14.47
CA GLY A 217 7.72 6.26 -14.62
C GLY A 217 8.96 6.47 -15.46
N ALA A 218 9.47 5.39 -16.04
CA ALA A 218 10.62 5.41 -16.95
C ALA A 218 10.52 6.44 -18.09
N PRO A 219 9.35 6.70 -18.73
CA PRO A 219 9.23 7.69 -19.81
C PRO A 219 9.59 9.12 -19.41
N VAL A 220 9.49 9.46 -18.12
CA VAL A 220 9.82 10.79 -17.57
C VAL A 220 11.05 10.75 -16.66
N GLY A 221 11.82 9.66 -16.69
CA GLY A 221 13.10 9.53 -16.01
C GLY A 221 13.03 9.03 -14.56
N VAL A 222 11.87 8.55 -14.10
CA VAL A 222 11.80 7.84 -12.80
C VAL A 222 12.42 6.47 -12.99
N GLY A 223 13.37 6.12 -12.10
CA GLY A 223 14.21 4.93 -12.21
C GLY A 223 13.54 3.61 -11.84
N TRP A 224 12.28 3.41 -12.23
CA TRP A 224 11.56 2.14 -12.00
C TRP A 224 11.87 1.11 -13.09
N GLN A 225 11.77 -0.16 -12.72
CA GLN A 225 11.83 -1.29 -13.65
C GLN A 225 10.78 -2.33 -13.25
N GLY A 226 9.76 -2.52 -14.08
CA GLY A 226 8.70 -3.50 -13.81
C GLY A 226 7.75 -3.06 -12.71
N THR A 227 6.93 -2.04 -12.98
CA THR A 227 5.85 -1.63 -12.05
C THR A 227 4.82 -2.75 -11.95
N GLN A 228 4.68 -3.35 -10.78
CA GLN A 228 3.99 -4.64 -10.62
C GLN A 228 2.78 -4.57 -9.68
N ALA A 229 2.82 -3.70 -8.67
CA ALA A 229 1.76 -3.57 -7.70
C ALA A 229 1.34 -2.11 -7.55
N MET A 230 0.06 -1.87 -7.29
CA MET A 230 -0.46 -0.53 -7.09
C MET A 230 -1.70 -0.56 -6.20
N SER A 231 -1.73 0.28 -5.17
CA SER A 231 -2.91 0.49 -4.33
C SER A 231 -3.17 1.97 -4.11
N ALA A 232 -4.44 2.34 -3.94
CA ALA A 232 -4.86 3.69 -3.64
C ALA A 232 -5.04 3.88 -2.14
N VAL A 233 -4.72 5.07 -1.64
CA VAL A 233 -4.90 5.44 -0.23
C VAL A 233 -5.20 6.93 -0.11
N GLU A 234 -6.01 7.32 0.86
CA GLU A 234 -6.26 8.71 1.21
C GLU A 234 -5.57 9.03 2.55
N ILE A 235 -4.85 10.15 2.60
CA ILE A 235 -4.11 10.56 3.78
C ILE A 235 -4.37 12.04 4.00
N ALA A 236 -4.97 12.39 5.14
CA ALA A 236 -5.31 13.78 5.48
C ALA A 236 -6.04 14.54 4.35
N GLY A 237 -6.95 13.87 3.63
CA GLY A 237 -7.70 14.48 2.52
C GLY A 237 -6.96 14.52 1.17
N THR A 238 -5.77 13.92 1.09
CA THR A 238 -4.96 13.86 -0.12
C THR A 238 -4.91 12.44 -0.66
N GLN A 239 -5.20 12.27 -1.96
CA GLN A 239 -5.11 10.97 -2.61
C GLN A 239 -3.66 10.63 -2.98
N PHE A 240 -3.26 9.40 -2.69
CA PHE A 240 -2.02 8.80 -3.16
C PHE A 240 -2.28 7.48 -3.91
N LEU A 241 -1.37 7.15 -4.82
CA LEU A 241 -1.13 5.78 -5.26
C LEU A 241 0.19 5.31 -4.65
N VAL A 242 0.17 4.14 -4.03
CA VAL A 242 1.36 3.41 -3.61
C VAL A 242 1.71 2.44 -4.72
N VAL A 243 2.95 2.48 -5.20
CA VAL A 243 3.40 1.80 -6.42
C VAL A 243 4.63 0.97 -6.12
N GLY A 244 4.58 -0.32 -6.42
CA GLY A 244 5.70 -1.24 -6.25
C GLY A 244 6.35 -1.60 -7.59
N SER A 245 7.68 -1.68 -7.62
CA SER A 245 8.47 -2.01 -8.81
C SER A 245 9.40 -3.19 -8.55
N THR A 246 9.19 -4.29 -9.27
CA THR A 246 9.89 -5.57 -9.06
C THR A 246 11.38 -5.46 -9.36
N GLY A 247 11.76 -5.00 -10.56
CA GLY A 247 13.14 -5.02 -11.02
C GLY A 247 14.09 -4.07 -10.29
N THR A 248 13.53 -3.09 -9.58
CA THR A 248 14.31 -2.12 -8.77
C THR A 248 14.20 -2.37 -7.28
N GLY A 249 13.30 -3.24 -6.82
CA GLY A 249 13.05 -3.45 -5.38
C GLY A 249 12.62 -2.16 -4.69
N THR A 250 11.73 -1.38 -5.32
CA THR A 250 11.31 -0.06 -4.78
C THR A 250 9.82 0.03 -4.61
N MET A 251 9.41 0.78 -3.58
CA MET A 251 8.03 1.24 -3.39
C MET A 251 8.01 2.76 -3.42
N SER A 252 7.04 3.37 -4.11
CA SER A 252 6.93 4.81 -4.25
C SER A 252 5.51 5.29 -3.98
N THR A 253 5.35 6.46 -3.38
CA THR A 253 4.05 7.15 -3.31
C THR A 253 3.94 8.21 -4.39
N LEU A 254 2.83 8.20 -5.12
CA LEU A 254 2.45 9.25 -6.06
C LEU A 254 1.28 10.03 -5.48
N ARG A 255 1.50 11.29 -5.11
CA ARG A 255 0.41 12.21 -4.76
C ARG A 255 -0.37 12.56 -6.01
N ILE A 256 -1.70 12.54 -5.93
CA ILE A 256 -2.58 12.87 -7.06
C ILE A 256 -3.45 14.07 -6.69
N ASN A 257 -3.49 15.07 -7.57
CA ASN A 257 -4.39 16.20 -7.39
C ASN A 257 -5.81 15.93 -7.93
N ASP A 258 -6.74 16.85 -7.69
CA ASP A 258 -8.14 16.79 -8.16
C ASP A 258 -8.31 16.67 -9.68
N HIS A 259 -7.24 16.87 -10.46
CA HIS A 259 -7.24 16.77 -11.91
C HIS A 259 -6.62 15.46 -12.43
N GLY A 260 -6.18 14.57 -11.55
CA GLY A 260 -5.54 13.30 -11.91
C GLY A 260 -4.06 13.42 -12.31
N VAL A 261 -3.44 14.58 -12.08
CA VAL A 261 -1.99 14.79 -12.28
C VAL A 261 -1.25 14.27 -11.06
N MET A 262 -0.18 13.52 -11.31
CA MET A 262 0.58 12.82 -10.30
C MET A 262 1.88 13.58 -9.96
N PHE A 263 2.38 13.38 -8.74
CA PHE A 263 3.66 13.89 -8.27
C PHE A 263 4.32 12.80 -7.43
N LEU A 264 5.55 12.43 -7.77
CA LEU A 264 6.34 11.53 -6.90
C LEU A 264 6.57 12.24 -5.57
N ALA A 265 6.09 11.62 -4.48
CA ALA A 265 6.20 12.15 -3.13
C ALA A 265 7.37 11.51 -2.38
N ASP A 266 7.48 10.18 -2.42
CA ASP A 266 8.56 9.46 -1.75
C ASP A 266 8.90 8.14 -2.47
N THR A 267 10.05 7.56 -2.18
CA THR A 267 10.48 6.24 -2.64
C THR A 267 11.30 5.52 -1.56
N ALA A 268 10.77 4.40 -1.07
CA ALA A 268 11.48 3.45 -0.25
C ALA A 268 12.19 2.40 -1.12
N LEU A 269 13.43 2.09 -0.75
CA LEU A 269 14.25 1.03 -1.36
C LEU A 269 14.26 -0.21 -0.47
N ASP A 270 14.31 -1.37 -1.10
CA ASP A 270 14.65 -2.59 -0.39
C ASP A 270 16.08 -2.51 0.14
N ASP A 271 16.25 -2.96 1.37
CA ASP A 271 17.54 -3.22 1.97
C ASP A 271 17.48 -4.46 2.88
N ARG A 272 18.58 -4.73 3.60
CA ARG A 272 18.68 -5.90 4.49
C ARG A 272 17.67 -5.89 5.65
N THR A 273 17.07 -4.75 5.94
CA THR A 273 16.12 -4.53 7.03
C THR A 273 14.67 -4.59 6.56
N THR A 274 14.38 -4.24 5.30
CA THR A 274 13.01 -4.16 4.78
C THR A 274 12.53 -5.43 4.04
N ARG A 275 13.39 -6.13 3.31
CA ARG A 275 13.10 -7.48 2.75
C ARG A 275 11.87 -7.57 1.82
N PHE A 276 11.69 -6.59 0.95
CA PHE A 276 10.70 -6.58 -0.13
C PHE A 276 11.32 -6.53 -1.54
N ASP A 277 12.60 -6.89 -1.72
CA ASP A 277 13.22 -6.99 -3.06
C ASP A 277 12.36 -7.85 -4.00
N ALA A 278 12.46 -7.57 -5.30
CA ALA A 278 11.58 -8.17 -6.30
C ALA A 278 10.09 -8.05 -5.90
N LEU A 279 9.67 -6.87 -5.42
CA LEU A 279 8.31 -6.58 -4.96
C LEU A 279 7.28 -7.10 -5.96
N VAL A 280 6.43 -8.02 -5.52
CA VAL A 280 5.37 -8.65 -6.33
C VAL A 280 4.02 -8.04 -6.03
N ASP A 281 3.73 -7.81 -4.75
CA ASP A 281 2.43 -7.29 -4.32
C ASP A 281 2.55 -6.34 -3.13
N LEU A 282 1.53 -5.52 -2.93
CA LEU A 282 1.38 -4.65 -1.77
C LEU A 282 -0.10 -4.50 -1.42
N ALA A 283 -0.39 -4.30 -0.14
CA ALA A 283 -1.74 -4.03 0.33
C ALA A 283 -1.74 -2.81 1.26
N THR A 284 -2.71 -1.91 1.09
CA THR A 284 -2.90 -0.75 1.95
C THR A 284 -4.08 -0.95 2.89
N PHE A 285 -4.02 -0.32 4.06
CA PHE A 285 -5.16 -0.23 4.96
C PHE A 285 -5.11 1.09 5.74
N GLU A 286 -6.28 1.54 6.17
CA GLU A 286 -6.43 2.78 6.91
C GLU A 286 -7.11 2.53 8.26
N HIS A 287 -6.69 3.27 9.27
CA HIS A 287 -7.31 3.24 10.58
C HIS A 287 -7.22 4.60 11.27
N ARG A 288 -8.37 5.17 11.67
CA ARG A 288 -8.45 6.45 12.40
C ARG A 288 -7.66 7.60 11.74
N GLY A 289 -7.70 7.66 10.41
CA GLY A 289 -7.01 8.70 9.63
C GLY A 289 -5.51 8.47 9.41
N ARG A 290 -4.96 7.33 9.88
CA ARG A 290 -3.61 6.87 9.57
C ARG A 290 -3.66 5.81 8.49
N SER A 291 -2.61 5.78 7.69
CA SER A 291 -2.55 4.99 6.47
C SER A 291 -1.29 4.16 6.48
N PHE A 292 -1.41 2.90 6.07
CA PHE A 292 -0.34 1.92 6.14
C PHE A 292 -0.25 1.14 4.84
N VAL A 293 0.94 0.62 4.58
CA VAL A 293 1.18 -0.34 3.50
C VAL A 293 1.97 -1.52 4.03
N VAL A 294 1.60 -2.70 3.56
CA VAL A 294 2.42 -3.89 3.64
C VAL A 294 2.94 -4.26 2.27
N ALA A 295 4.23 -4.58 2.20
CA ALA A 295 4.92 -4.96 0.97
C ALA A 295 5.62 -6.31 1.15
N GLY A 296 5.63 -7.10 0.07
CA GLY A 296 6.29 -8.39 0.00
C GLY A 296 6.77 -8.70 -1.42
N GLY A 297 7.79 -9.54 -1.51
CA GLY A 297 8.41 -9.92 -2.77
C GLY A 297 9.28 -11.17 -2.64
N GLY A 298 10.33 -11.23 -3.46
CA GLY A 298 11.27 -12.34 -3.53
C GLY A 298 12.39 -12.36 -2.49
N ASP A 299 12.46 -11.40 -1.55
CA ASP A 299 13.42 -11.45 -0.40
C ASP A 299 12.81 -12.07 0.87
N ASP A 300 11.81 -12.95 0.69
CA ASP A 300 11.27 -13.79 1.75
C ASP A 300 10.85 -13.00 3.01
N GLY A 301 10.11 -11.91 2.82
CA GLY A 301 9.78 -10.97 3.89
C GLY A 301 8.44 -10.27 3.72
N LEU A 302 7.95 -9.76 4.85
CA LEU A 302 6.79 -8.87 4.92
C LEU A 302 7.19 -7.60 5.67
N SER A 303 7.13 -6.46 5.00
CA SER A 303 7.45 -5.16 5.57
C SER A 303 6.20 -4.34 5.82
N LEU A 304 6.07 -3.73 6.99
CA LEU A 304 5.01 -2.80 7.36
C LEU A 304 5.57 -1.36 7.42
N PHE A 305 4.89 -0.45 6.73
CA PHE A 305 5.14 0.98 6.78
C PHE A 305 3.89 1.74 7.17
N GLU A 306 4.06 2.83 7.92
CA GLU A 306 3.10 3.94 7.91
C GLU A 306 3.40 4.87 6.75
N ILE A 307 2.37 5.47 6.16
CA ILE A 307 2.49 6.50 5.13
C ILE A 307 2.08 7.84 5.75
N GLY A 308 3.01 8.79 5.75
CA GLY A 308 2.80 10.14 6.26
C GLY A 308 1.88 11.01 5.40
N PRO A 309 1.43 12.16 5.93
CA PRO A 309 0.59 13.12 5.19
C PRO A 309 1.23 13.69 3.92
N ASP A 310 2.55 13.73 3.88
CA ASP A 310 3.34 14.15 2.71
C ASP A 310 3.62 12.99 1.73
N GLY A 311 3.21 11.77 2.08
CA GLY A 311 3.48 10.55 1.34
C GLY A 311 4.74 9.81 1.80
N ALA A 312 5.49 10.32 2.78
CA ALA A 312 6.71 9.68 3.25
C ALA A 312 6.44 8.29 3.85
N PHE A 313 7.29 7.31 3.53
CA PHE A 313 7.24 5.99 4.16
C PHE A 313 8.01 5.99 5.47
N TYR A 314 7.38 5.48 6.52
CA TYR A 314 8.03 5.24 7.79
C TYR A 314 7.97 3.75 8.13
N HIS A 315 9.12 3.10 8.08
CA HIS A 315 9.25 1.68 8.41
C HIS A 315 8.87 1.42 9.86
N LEU A 316 8.04 0.41 10.10
CA LEU A 316 7.61 0.02 11.45
C LEU A 316 8.19 -1.33 11.86
N GLU A 317 8.07 -2.34 10.99
CA GLU A 317 8.59 -3.67 11.26
C GLU A 317 8.72 -4.50 9.99
N THR A 318 9.69 -5.42 9.99
CA THR A 318 9.83 -6.47 9.00
C THR A 318 9.74 -7.84 9.65
N ILE A 319 8.95 -8.73 9.07
CA ILE A 319 8.91 -10.14 9.42
C ILE A 319 9.62 -10.95 8.33
N ALA A 320 10.76 -11.54 8.67
CA ALA A 320 11.45 -12.47 7.78
C ALA A 320 10.77 -13.84 7.77
N HIS A 321 10.86 -14.54 6.64
CA HIS A 321 10.37 -15.90 6.50
C HIS A 321 11.01 -16.85 7.52
N ARG A 322 10.21 -17.81 7.95
CA ARG A 322 10.63 -19.00 8.70
C ARG A 322 9.62 -20.11 8.42
N ALA A 323 10.05 -21.35 8.64
CA ALA A 323 9.20 -22.53 8.45
C ALA A 323 7.83 -22.35 9.14
N GLY A 324 6.77 -22.57 8.35
CA GLY A 324 5.38 -22.42 8.79
C GLY A 324 4.74 -21.08 8.46
N LEU A 325 5.45 -20.14 7.82
CA LEU A 325 4.89 -18.90 7.27
C LEU A 325 4.91 -18.94 5.75
N ALA A 326 3.79 -18.60 5.11
CA ALA A 326 3.66 -18.42 3.67
C ALA A 326 4.25 -17.07 3.23
N LEU A 327 5.57 -16.94 3.41
CA LEU A 327 6.36 -15.74 3.12
C LEU A 327 7.53 -15.99 2.17
N ALA A 328 7.81 -17.25 1.81
CA ALA A 328 8.84 -17.56 0.83
C ALA A 328 8.36 -17.10 -0.55
N ASP A 329 9.05 -16.17 -1.21
CA ASP A 329 8.63 -15.56 -2.48
C ASP A 329 7.14 -15.13 -2.45
N VAL A 330 6.81 -14.04 -1.75
CA VAL A 330 5.41 -13.58 -1.60
C VAL A 330 4.77 -13.38 -2.98
N ALA A 331 3.63 -14.05 -3.20
CA ALA A 331 2.90 -14.03 -4.47
C ALA A 331 1.62 -13.17 -4.44
N ALA A 332 0.99 -13.05 -3.28
CA ALA A 332 -0.20 -12.24 -3.09
C ALA A 332 -0.29 -11.73 -1.65
N LEU A 333 -0.82 -10.52 -1.50
CA LEU A 333 -1.08 -9.84 -0.23
C LEU A 333 -2.52 -9.32 -0.20
N GLY A 334 -3.15 -9.40 0.97
CA GLY A 334 -4.41 -8.73 1.24
C GLY A 334 -4.40 -8.17 2.65
N ALA A 335 -4.94 -6.97 2.86
CA ALA A 335 -5.00 -6.37 4.19
C ALA A 335 -6.33 -5.67 4.44
N GLY A 336 -6.77 -5.66 5.70
CA GLY A 336 -7.97 -4.91 6.12
C GLY A 336 -8.10 -4.88 7.63
N VAL A 337 -8.82 -3.89 8.15
CA VAL A 337 -9.02 -3.73 9.60
C VAL A 337 -10.29 -4.44 10.05
N VAL A 338 -10.17 -5.28 11.08
CA VAL A 338 -11.27 -6.00 11.75
C VAL A 338 -11.12 -5.82 13.25
N ASP A 339 -12.13 -5.20 13.89
CA ASP A 339 -12.17 -4.95 15.34
C ASP A 339 -10.89 -4.32 15.93
N ASP A 340 -10.46 -3.17 15.36
CA ASP A 340 -9.23 -2.47 15.75
C ASP A 340 -7.94 -3.31 15.57
N VAL A 341 -7.97 -4.37 14.76
CA VAL A 341 -6.77 -5.14 14.38
C VAL A 341 -6.63 -5.13 12.87
N ALA A 342 -5.51 -4.65 12.34
CA ALA A 342 -5.22 -4.84 10.93
C ALA A 342 -4.84 -6.31 10.70
N ARG A 343 -5.59 -6.97 9.83
CA ARG A 343 -5.38 -8.36 9.41
C ARG A 343 -4.66 -8.33 8.07
N ILE A 344 -3.50 -8.95 8.03
CA ILE A 344 -2.67 -9.06 6.83
C ILE A 344 -2.61 -10.53 6.43
N PHE A 345 -2.86 -10.82 5.17
CA PHE A 345 -2.85 -12.15 4.58
C PHE A 345 -1.75 -12.24 3.54
N THR A 346 -0.99 -13.32 3.58
CA THR A 346 0.09 -13.57 2.63
C THR A 346 -0.06 -14.96 2.04
N ALA A 347 0.24 -15.07 0.74
CA ALA A 347 0.45 -16.34 0.07
C ALA A 347 1.83 -16.37 -0.58
N SER A 348 2.41 -17.57 -0.64
CA SER A 348 3.74 -17.84 -1.18
C SER A 348 3.63 -18.41 -2.60
N ASP A 349 4.60 -18.10 -3.47
CA ASP A 349 4.73 -18.73 -4.78
C ASP A 349 5.24 -20.18 -4.68
N THR A 350 5.93 -20.52 -3.59
CA THR A 350 6.63 -21.80 -3.42
C THR A 350 5.99 -22.72 -2.37
N GLU A 351 5.16 -22.17 -1.47
CA GLU A 351 4.51 -22.89 -0.38
C GLU A 351 2.98 -22.76 -0.47
N ALA A 352 2.28 -23.86 -0.18
CA ALA A 352 0.83 -23.86 -0.18
C ALA A 352 0.26 -23.27 1.12
N GLY A 353 -0.75 -22.41 0.98
CA GLY A 353 -1.55 -21.89 2.08
C GLY A 353 -1.59 -20.37 2.16
N VAL A 354 -2.27 -19.91 3.20
CA VAL A 354 -2.38 -18.48 3.54
C VAL A 354 -1.94 -18.27 4.98
N SER A 355 -1.01 -17.33 5.21
CA SER A 355 -0.67 -16.88 6.56
C SER A 355 -1.45 -15.64 6.92
N GLN A 356 -1.87 -15.54 8.18
CA GLN A 356 -2.53 -14.38 8.75
C GLN A 356 -1.64 -13.75 9.81
N PHE A 357 -1.49 -12.43 9.72
CA PHE A 357 -0.82 -11.60 10.71
C PHE A 357 -1.79 -10.55 11.25
N GLY A 358 -1.53 -10.11 12.48
CA GLY A 358 -2.29 -9.08 13.18
C GLY A 358 -1.40 -7.92 13.61
N VAL A 359 -1.89 -6.70 13.41
CA VAL A 359 -1.34 -5.47 13.99
C VAL A 359 -2.37 -4.86 14.92
N ASP A 360 -2.03 -4.69 16.20
CA ASP A 360 -2.90 -4.07 17.18
C ASP A 360 -3.03 -2.56 16.88
N MET A 361 -4.16 -2.15 16.31
CA MET A 361 -4.38 -0.76 15.93
C MET A 361 -4.72 0.12 17.12
N ALA A 362 -4.99 -0.45 18.30
CA ALA A 362 -5.14 0.32 19.53
C ALA A 362 -3.81 0.90 20.02
N ARG A 363 -2.67 0.36 19.56
CA ARG A 363 -1.34 0.91 19.84
C ARG A 363 -1.12 2.27 19.18
N PHE A 364 -1.70 2.48 18.01
CA PHE A 364 -1.56 3.72 17.25
C PHE A 364 -2.47 4.82 17.80
N GLY A 365 -1.86 5.97 18.07
CA GLY A 365 -2.49 7.23 18.47
C GLY A 365 -2.97 8.06 17.28
N GLU A 366 -3.08 9.36 17.52
CA GLU A 366 -3.56 10.38 16.59
C GLU A 366 -2.51 10.76 15.55
N LEU A 367 -2.98 11.12 14.35
CA LEU A 367 -2.22 11.88 13.36
C LEU A 367 -2.63 13.35 13.45
N ARG A 368 -1.69 14.24 13.77
CA ARG A 368 -1.94 15.68 13.91
C ARG A 368 -0.93 16.52 13.14
N LEU A 369 -1.45 17.49 12.41
CA LEU A 369 -0.71 18.48 11.64
C LEU A 369 -0.96 19.84 12.28
N ALA A 370 0.10 20.59 12.58
CA ALA A 370 -0.05 21.93 13.14
C ALA A 370 -0.65 22.85 12.08
N GLY A 371 -1.81 23.43 12.38
CA GLY A 371 -2.46 24.39 11.50
C GLY A 371 -1.78 25.77 11.52
N PRO A 372 -2.20 26.69 10.63
CA PRO A 372 -1.69 28.06 10.64
C PRO A 372 -1.87 28.73 12.01
N GLY A 373 -0.74 29.12 12.64
CA GLY A 373 -0.70 29.77 13.95
C GLY A 373 -0.94 28.83 15.15
N GLU A 374 -0.90 27.52 14.94
CA GLU A 374 -0.89 26.53 16.01
C GLU A 374 0.53 26.30 16.51
N ASP A 375 0.89 26.97 17.60
CA ASP A 375 2.27 26.94 18.13
C ASP A 375 2.57 25.70 18.99
N ARG A 376 1.59 24.80 19.20
CA ARG A 376 1.76 23.59 20.02
C ARG A 376 0.86 22.44 19.62
N LEU A 377 1.45 21.25 19.45
CA LEU A 377 0.78 19.97 19.42
C LEU A 377 1.08 19.16 20.68
N THR A 378 0.14 18.33 21.10
CA THR A 378 0.33 17.38 22.19
C THR A 378 -0.38 16.09 21.82
N GLY A 379 0.37 14.99 21.86
CA GLY A 379 -0.12 13.64 21.61
C GLY A 379 -0.78 13.06 22.86
N THR A 380 -0.75 11.74 22.94
CA THR A 380 -1.53 10.93 23.86
C THR A 380 -0.61 10.02 24.68
N GLY A 381 -1.08 8.82 25.01
CA GLY A 381 -0.28 7.76 25.65
C GLY A 381 -0.12 6.55 24.73
N ARG A 382 -0.21 6.77 23.42
CA ARG A 382 -0.16 5.79 22.32
C ARG A 382 0.85 6.30 21.30
N ASP A 383 1.18 5.48 20.32
CA ASP A 383 2.17 5.84 19.29
C ASP A 383 1.57 6.91 18.38
N ASP A 384 1.80 8.19 18.63
CA ASP A 384 1.24 9.33 17.91
C ASP A 384 2.13 9.76 16.73
N HIS A 385 1.53 10.43 15.73
CA HIS A 385 2.25 11.05 14.63
C HIS A 385 1.93 12.55 14.63
N LEU A 386 2.88 13.35 15.11
CA LEU A 386 2.73 14.80 15.19
C LEU A 386 3.66 15.48 14.20
N GLN A 387 3.11 16.36 13.37
CA GLN A 387 3.88 17.09 12.37
C GLN A 387 3.72 18.60 12.56
N GLY A 388 4.86 19.28 12.72
CA GLY A 388 4.94 20.73 12.69
C GLY A 388 4.53 21.28 11.32
N GLY A 389 4.02 22.50 11.33
CA GLY A 389 3.66 23.25 10.13
C GLY A 389 4.61 24.43 9.94
N ASP A 390 4.12 25.49 9.33
CA ASP A 390 4.88 26.73 9.15
C ASP A 390 5.07 27.45 10.49
N GLY A 391 6.32 27.81 10.80
CA GLY A 391 6.67 28.62 11.97
C GLY A 391 7.07 27.78 13.18
N ALA A 392 7.37 28.47 14.28
CA ALA A 392 7.84 27.80 15.48
C ALA A 392 6.71 27.00 16.16
N VAL A 393 6.94 25.70 16.37
CA VAL A 393 5.95 24.79 16.97
C VAL A 393 6.61 23.99 18.10
N THR A 394 5.88 23.78 19.19
CA THR A 394 6.23 22.80 20.21
C THR A 394 5.47 21.49 19.97
N LEU A 395 6.19 20.38 19.80
CA LEU A 395 5.65 19.02 19.71
C LEU A 395 5.92 18.28 21.03
N ASP A 396 4.88 17.65 21.58
CA ASP A 396 4.96 16.87 22.81
C ASP A 396 4.25 15.53 22.57
N GLY A 397 5.02 14.46 22.37
CA GLY A 397 4.51 13.12 22.02
C GLY A 397 3.67 12.53 23.15
N GLY A 398 4.24 12.48 24.34
CA GLY A 398 3.56 12.05 25.56
C GLY A 398 4.08 10.70 26.01
N GLY A 399 3.37 9.63 25.69
CA GLY A 399 3.93 8.28 25.84
C GLY A 399 3.46 7.40 24.71
N GLY A 400 4.15 6.29 24.48
CA GLY A 400 4.05 5.56 23.21
C GLY A 400 5.32 5.78 22.40
N ALA A 401 5.47 5.05 21.30
CA ALA A 401 6.55 5.29 20.34
C ALA A 401 6.09 6.34 19.33
N ASP A 402 6.39 7.61 19.61
CA ASP A 402 5.89 8.76 18.87
C ASP A 402 6.77 9.11 17.67
N ARG A 403 6.15 9.59 16.60
CA ARG A 403 6.84 10.21 15.48
C ARG A 403 6.61 11.71 15.50
N LEU A 404 7.67 12.46 15.73
CA LEU A 404 7.65 13.92 15.84
C LEU A 404 8.40 14.54 14.66
N VAL A 405 7.64 15.06 13.71
CA VAL A 405 8.15 15.59 12.46
C VAL A 405 8.31 17.11 12.55
N ALA A 406 9.55 17.59 12.39
CA ALA A 406 9.84 19.02 12.35
C ALA A 406 9.03 19.72 11.25
N GLY A 407 8.49 20.89 11.59
CA GLY A 407 7.95 21.83 10.61
C GLY A 407 9.01 22.81 10.14
N ASP A 408 8.58 23.85 9.45
CA ASP A 408 9.47 24.92 8.99
C ASP A 408 9.75 25.89 10.13
N GLY A 409 11.03 26.08 10.47
CA GLY A 409 11.45 27.01 11.51
C GLY A 409 11.66 26.35 12.87
N ALA A 410 11.88 27.18 13.89
CA ALA A 410 12.38 26.68 15.17
C ALA A 410 11.39 25.73 15.86
N THR A 411 11.72 24.43 15.91
CA THR A 411 10.83 23.41 16.49
C THR A 411 11.36 22.92 17.84
N GLU A 412 10.49 22.90 18.85
CA GLU A 412 10.76 22.35 20.17
C GLU A 412 10.08 20.99 20.29
N MET A 413 10.81 19.93 20.65
CA MET A 413 10.29 18.56 20.66
C MET A 413 10.54 17.88 22.00
N ARG A 414 9.53 17.16 22.47
CA ARG A 414 9.59 16.27 23.62
C ARG A 414 8.98 14.94 23.21
N GLY A 415 9.76 13.87 23.23
CA GLY A 415 9.28 12.52 22.89
C GLY A 415 8.38 12.02 24.02
N GLY A 416 8.97 11.91 25.20
CA GLY A 416 8.28 11.46 26.40
C GLY A 416 8.66 10.02 26.72
N ALA A 417 7.68 9.15 26.95
CA ALA A 417 7.95 7.77 27.33
C ALA A 417 7.74 6.80 26.16
N GLY A 418 8.80 6.24 25.61
CA GLY A 418 8.73 5.24 24.55
C GLY A 418 9.99 5.27 23.71
N ALA A 419 9.94 4.64 22.54
CA ALA A 419 11.02 4.73 21.56
C ALA A 419 10.59 5.69 20.48
N ASP A 420 11.01 6.95 20.61
CA ASP A 420 10.50 8.05 19.79
C ASP A 420 11.40 8.30 18.58
N ALA A 421 10.79 8.73 17.47
CA ALA A 421 11.48 9.09 16.24
C ALA A 421 11.29 10.59 15.96
N PHE A 422 12.38 11.35 16.01
CA PHE A 422 12.39 12.76 15.68
C PHE A 422 12.83 12.93 14.22
N VAL A 423 11.90 13.38 13.38
CA VAL A 423 12.08 13.43 11.92
C VAL A 423 12.42 14.84 11.47
N PHE A 424 13.52 14.97 10.73
CA PHE A 424 13.97 16.22 10.17
C PHE A 424 14.02 16.15 8.65
N ARG A 425 13.67 17.26 8.00
CA ARG A 425 13.85 17.46 6.57
C ARG A 425 14.86 18.59 6.34
N PRO A 426 15.57 18.60 5.20
CA PRO A 426 16.42 19.72 4.85
C PRO A 426 15.67 21.05 4.92
N ASP A 427 16.34 22.10 5.40
CA ASP A 427 15.81 23.45 5.55
C ASP A 427 14.70 23.60 6.62
N SER A 428 14.52 22.60 7.49
CA SER A 428 13.59 22.68 8.63
C SER A 428 14.02 23.71 9.69
N GLY A 429 15.29 24.13 9.68
CA GLY A 429 15.83 25.15 10.58
C GLY A 429 16.43 24.56 11.85
N SER A 430 16.36 25.29 12.96
CA SER A 430 16.92 24.81 14.23
C SER A 430 15.89 24.02 15.03
N ALA A 431 16.24 22.84 15.51
CA ALA A 431 15.39 22.04 16.37
C ALA A 431 16.01 21.84 17.74
N ARG A 432 15.16 21.69 18.77
CA ARG A 432 15.59 21.37 20.12
C ARG A 432 14.78 20.20 20.67
N ILE A 433 15.46 19.11 21.02
CA ILE A 433 14.88 17.93 21.66
C ILE A 433 15.20 17.99 23.15
N PHE A 434 14.19 17.86 24.01
CA PHE A 434 14.33 18.11 25.44
C PHE A 434 14.59 16.88 26.32
N ASP A 435 14.44 15.66 25.79
CA ASP A 435 14.51 14.42 26.55
C ASP A 435 14.94 13.20 25.74
N PHE A 436 15.90 13.38 24.83
CA PHE A 436 16.43 12.28 24.01
C PHE A 436 16.99 11.14 24.88
N GLU A 437 16.43 9.95 24.80
CA GLU A 437 16.90 8.74 25.47
C GLU A 437 17.80 7.92 24.52
N HIS A 438 19.11 8.08 24.68
CA HIS A 438 20.10 7.37 23.85
C HIS A 438 19.96 5.83 23.97
N GLY A 439 20.04 5.16 22.81
CA GLY A 439 19.82 3.71 22.69
C GLY A 439 18.34 3.29 22.66
N LEU A 440 17.42 4.26 22.73
CA LEU A 440 15.98 4.04 22.62
C LEU A 440 15.34 4.91 21.54
N ASP A 441 15.60 6.22 21.58
CA ASP A 441 15.11 7.20 20.61
C ASP A 441 15.98 7.26 19.36
N ARG A 442 15.42 7.75 18.26
CA ARG A 442 16.11 7.86 16.97
C ARG A 442 15.91 9.22 16.32
N LEU A 443 16.92 9.65 15.57
CA LEU A 443 16.84 10.80 14.67
C LEU A 443 16.66 10.31 13.24
N ASP A 444 15.53 10.65 12.63
CA ASP A 444 15.28 10.35 11.23
C ASP A 444 15.77 11.50 10.35
N LEU A 445 16.87 11.23 9.65
CA LEU A 445 17.53 12.11 8.71
C LEU A 445 17.48 11.54 7.28
N SER A 446 16.54 10.63 7.01
CA SER A 446 16.41 9.96 5.71
C SER A 446 16.14 10.91 4.56
N ALA A 447 15.51 12.05 4.84
CA ALA A 447 15.25 13.10 3.86
C ALA A 447 16.50 13.89 3.44
N TYR A 448 17.66 13.73 4.10
CA TYR A 448 18.88 14.48 3.79
C TYR A 448 19.68 13.82 2.65
N PRO A 449 19.89 14.53 1.51
CA PRO A 449 20.61 13.97 0.38
C PRO A 449 22.06 13.60 0.74
N LEU A 450 22.48 12.41 0.31
CA LEU A 450 23.85 11.90 0.47
C LEU A 450 24.31 11.67 1.92
N LEU A 451 23.38 11.70 2.88
CA LEU A 451 23.63 11.44 4.28
C LEU A 451 23.29 9.98 4.63
N TYR A 452 24.31 9.12 4.64
CA TYR A 452 24.16 7.67 4.79
C TYR A 452 24.82 7.09 6.04
N SER A 453 25.47 7.93 6.84
CA SER A 453 26.14 7.47 8.05
C SER A 453 26.37 8.61 9.05
N PRO A 454 26.50 8.28 10.36
CA PRO A 454 26.79 9.26 11.39
C PRO A 454 28.14 9.98 11.18
N ASP A 455 29.11 9.33 10.52
CA ASP A 455 30.43 9.91 10.21
C ASP A 455 30.39 11.18 9.36
N ARG A 456 29.25 11.46 8.72
CA ARG A 456 29.01 12.66 7.90
C ARG A 456 28.46 13.83 8.70
N LEU A 457 28.05 13.59 9.94
CA LEU A 457 27.52 14.61 10.85
C LEU A 457 28.65 15.26 11.63
N THR A 458 28.46 16.53 11.97
CA THR A 458 29.28 17.17 13.01
C THR A 458 28.51 17.08 14.32
N ILE A 459 29.00 16.23 15.22
CA ILE A 459 28.43 16.06 16.57
C ILE A 459 29.37 16.73 17.57
N THR A 460 28.83 17.62 18.41
CA THR A 460 29.56 18.30 19.48
C THR A 460 28.84 18.09 20.79
N ALA A 461 29.49 17.44 21.76
CA ALA A 461 28.95 17.28 23.10
C ALA A 461 28.65 18.65 23.76
N THR A 462 27.53 18.74 24.46
CA THR A 462 27.17 19.86 25.33
C THR A 462 27.22 19.41 26.80
N ASP A 463 26.92 20.31 27.75
CA ASP A 463 26.93 19.97 29.18
C ASP A 463 25.82 18.95 29.55
N ASP A 464 24.76 18.85 28.75
CA ASP A 464 23.54 18.08 29.01
C ASP A 464 23.02 17.30 27.78
N GLY A 465 23.87 17.07 26.77
CA GLY A 465 23.54 16.31 25.57
C GLY A 465 24.52 16.55 24.44
N ALA A 466 24.01 16.85 23.24
CA ALA A 466 24.83 17.08 22.05
C ALA A 466 24.20 18.12 21.11
N ARG A 467 25.02 18.79 20.31
CA ARG A 467 24.61 19.52 19.12
C ARG A 467 25.01 18.72 17.88
N ILE A 468 24.06 18.50 16.99
CA ILE A 468 24.26 17.81 15.71
C ILE A 468 24.02 18.81 14.58
N GLU A 469 24.98 18.91 13.67
CA GLU A 469 24.85 19.70 12.44
C GLU A 469 24.69 18.75 11.24
N ALA A 470 23.57 18.89 10.53
CA ALA A 470 23.22 18.12 9.34
C ALA A 470 22.96 19.08 8.18
N GLY A 471 23.97 19.30 7.34
CA GLY A 471 23.89 20.36 6.32
C GLY A 471 23.85 21.75 6.96
N ASP A 472 22.78 22.51 6.68
CA ASP A 472 22.54 23.85 7.26
C ASP A 472 21.66 23.81 8.52
N ASP A 473 21.10 22.64 8.84
CA ASP A 473 20.21 22.43 9.98
C ASP A 473 20.99 22.08 11.25
N VAL A 474 20.48 22.56 12.39
CA VAL A 474 21.11 22.39 13.71
C VAL A 474 20.10 21.77 14.67
N ILE A 475 20.46 20.61 15.22
CA ILE A 475 19.64 19.87 16.17
C ILE A 475 20.35 19.92 17.54
N ASP A 476 19.73 20.59 18.50
CA ASP A 476 20.17 20.64 19.89
C ASP A 476 19.47 19.54 20.70
N LEU A 477 20.22 18.52 21.11
CA LEU A 477 19.75 17.40 21.94
C LEU A 477 20.05 17.65 23.40
N HIS A 478 19.02 17.55 24.23
CA HIS A 478 19.14 17.37 25.68
C HIS A 478 18.87 15.90 26.01
N SER A 479 19.81 15.25 26.68
CA SER A 479 19.64 13.86 27.08
C SER A 479 18.63 13.73 28.22
N ALA A 480 17.86 12.64 28.22
CA ALA A 480 16.89 12.34 29.27
C ALA A 480 17.53 12.25 30.68
N ASP A 481 18.80 11.83 30.76
CA ASP A 481 19.55 11.73 32.02
C ASP A 481 20.39 12.98 32.36
N GLY A 482 20.35 14.00 31.50
CA GLY A 482 21.02 15.29 31.66
C GLY A 482 22.56 15.20 31.58
N ARG A 483 23.10 14.16 30.95
CA ARG A 483 24.54 13.99 30.72
C ARG A 483 24.95 14.41 29.31
N PRO A 484 26.22 14.82 29.11
CA PRO A 484 26.80 14.98 27.78
C PRO A 484 26.66 13.70 26.95
N LEU A 485 26.36 13.86 25.66
CA LEU A 485 26.44 12.81 24.65
C LEU A 485 27.61 13.14 23.72
N ALA A 486 28.67 12.33 23.79
CA ALA A 486 29.85 12.48 22.96
C ALA A 486 29.62 11.84 21.58
N PRO A 487 30.39 12.24 20.54
CA PRO A 487 30.26 11.64 19.21
C PRO A 487 30.40 10.12 19.21
N GLU A 488 31.24 9.56 20.08
CA GLU A 488 31.44 8.12 20.25
C GLU A 488 30.27 7.37 20.90
N ASP A 489 29.31 8.08 21.51
CA ASP A 489 28.10 7.46 22.04
C ASP A 489 27.12 7.11 20.93
N PHE A 490 27.16 7.81 19.79
CA PHE A 490 26.24 7.60 18.69
C PHE A 490 26.69 6.49 17.73
N ASP A 491 25.78 5.60 17.35
CA ASP A 491 25.98 4.61 16.31
C ASP A 491 24.86 4.61 15.25
N VAL A 492 24.82 3.61 14.37
CA VAL A 492 23.84 3.55 13.28
C VAL A 492 22.40 3.30 13.79
N ASP A 493 22.23 2.74 14.99
CA ASP A 493 20.92 2.45 15.56
C ASP A 493 20.25 3.69 16.15
N ASP A 494 20.99 4.80 16.37
CA ASP A 494 20.46 6.09 16.80
C ASP A 494 19.89 6.93 15.63
N PHE A 495 20.14 6.54 14.38
CA PHE A 495 19.73 7.30 13.20
C PHE A 495 18.95 6.47 12.19
N ILE A 496 18.11 7.14 11.41
CA ILE A 496 17.52 6.61 10.18
C ILE A 496 18.08 7.46 9.03
N PHE A 497 18.70 6.79 8.06
CA PHE A 497 19.26 7.39 6.85
C PHE A 497 18.54 6.84 5.61
N GLY A 498 18.57 7.58 4.51
CA GLY A 498 17.87 7.26 3.25
C GLY A 498 18.72 6.52 2.23
#